data_AF-A0A1Y4G736-F1
#
_entry.id   AF-A0A1Y4G736-F1
#
_cell.length_a   1.000
_cell.length_b   1.000
_cell.length_c   1.000
_cell.angle_alpha   90.00
_cell.angle_beta   90.00
_cell.angle_gamma   90.00
#
_symmetry.space_group_name_H-M   'P 1'
#
loop_
_entity.id
_entity.type
_entity.pdbx_description
1 polymer ?
#
loop_
_entity_poly.entity_id
_entity_poly.type
_entity_poly.pdbx_seq_one_letter_code
_entity_poly.pdbx_strand_id
1 'polypeptide(L)'
;MVRKVLMTLAAFALACAVVFAAGSLVEPSSGVSRIEADSPCPVAGCASGECHGFDDVPVPDGVHEMACPEASCSSTECHAWDALSGRYHQASDASLNVWILAPVALVVGLVALVRKAR
;
A
#
# COMPACT_ATOMS: atom_id res chain seq x y z
N MET A 1 -31.56 27.99 -2.78
CA MET A 1 -30.74 27.03 -2.01
C MET A 1 -29.29 26.95 -2.51
N VAL A 2 -29.05 26.96 -3.83
CA VAL A 2 -27.71 26.91 -4.46
C VAL A 2 -26.69 27.90 -3.86
N ARG A 3 -27.06 29.17 -3.65
CA ARG A 3 -26.15 30.18 -3.04
C ARG A 3 -25.67 29.78 -1.64
N LYS A 4 -26.55 29.23 -0.80
CA LYS A 4 -26.18 28.79 0.56
C LYS A 4 -25.22 27.62 0.49
N VAL A 5 -25.51 26.64 -0.37
CA VAL A 5 -24.65 25.46 -0.61
C VAL A 5 -23.27 25.88 -1.12
N LEU A 6 -23.20 26.80 -2.09
CA LEU A 6 -21.93 27.34 -2.59
C LEU A 6 -21.12 28.02 -1.49
N MET A 7 -21.76 28.83 -0.64
CA MET A 7 -21.06 29.46 0.48
C MET A 7 -20.59 28.43 1.52
N THR A 8 -21.36 27.35 1.75
CA THR A 8 -20.93 26.29 2.68
C THR A 8 -19.74 25.52 2.12
N LEU A 9 -19.77 25.16 0.84
CA LEU A 9 -18.65 24.48 0.17
C LEU A 9 -17.40 25.36 0.13
N ALA A 10 -17.54 26.65 -0.15
CA ALA A 10 -16.42 27.59 -0.14
C ALA A 10 -15.79 27.73 1.26
N ALA A 11 -16.63 27.85 2.30
CA ALA A 11 -16.15 27.91 3.68
C ALA A 11 -15.44 26.61 4.11
N PHE A 12 -16.00 25.45 3.72
CA PHE A 12 -15.40 24.15 3.99
C PHE A 12 -14.06 24.00 3.27
N ALA A 13 -14.00 24.32 1.98
CA ALA A 13 -12.77 24.26 1.19
C ALA A 13 -11.69 25.18 1.76
N LEU A 14 -12.06 26.39 2.20
CA LEU A 14 -11.14 27.32 2.88
C LEU A 14 -10.60 26.72 4.18
N ALA A 15 -11.46 26.13 5.00
CA ALA A 15 -11.04 25.49 6.25
C ALA A 15 -10.08 24.32 5.98
N CYS A 16 -10.39 23.45 5.01
CA CYS A 16 -9.50 22.37 4.59
C CYS A 16 -8.16 22.90 4.08
N ALA A 17 -8.15 23.96 3.27
CA ALA A 17 -6.93 24.55 2.74
C ALA A 17 -6.04 25.13 3.84
N VAL A 18 -6.63 25.84 4.82
CA VAL A 18 -5.90 26.38 5.98
C VAL A 18 -5.29 25.27 6.82
N VAL A 19 -6.05 24.22 7.13
CA VAL A 19 -5.56 23.07 7.91
C VAL A 19 -4.44 22.34 7.17
N PHE A 20 -4.63 22.09 5.86
CA PHE A 20 -3.62 21.44 5.03
C PHE A 20 -2.32 22.26 4.98
N ALA A 21 -2.42 23.57 4.73
CA ALA A 21 -1.26 24.46 4.69
C ALA A 21 -0.53 24.49 6.04
N ALA A 22 -1.25 24.66 7.14
CA ALA A 22 -0.66 24.65 8.48
C ALA A 22 0.03 23.32 8.79
N GLY A 23 -0.61 22.18 8.47
CA GLY A 23 -0.02 20.85 8.63
C GLY A 23 1.26 20.68 7.82
N SER A 24 1.26 21.08 6.55
CA SER A 24 2.43 20.98 5.67
C SER A 24 3.62 21.85 6.11
N LEU A 25 3.36 22.98 6.79
CA LEU A 25 4.41 23.85 7.34
C LEU A 25 5.01 23.28 8.62
N VAL A 26 4.19 22.60 9.45
CA VAL A 26 4.62 22.02 10.73
C VAL A 26 5.33 20.68 10.51
N GLU A 27 4.81 19.85 9.62
CA GLU A 27 5.36 18.54 9.30
C GLU A 27 5.51 18.38 7.78
N PRO A 28 6.62 18.86 7.20
CA PRO A 28 6.85 18.80 5.76
C PRO A 28 6.83 17.37 5.21
N SER A 29 7.17 16.39 6.05
CA SER A 29 7.19 14.97 5.70
C SER A 29 5.80 14.32 5.63
N SER A 30 4.75 15.00 6.12
CA SER A 30 3.36 14.50 6.09
C SER A 30 2.68 14.65 4.72
N GLY A 31 3.33 15.32 3.77
CA GLY A 31 2.83 15.46 2.40
C GLY A 31 2.87 14.13 1.64
N VAL A 32 1.96 13.98 0.67
CA VAL A 32 2.01 12.86 -0.28
C VAL A 32 3.18 13.11 -1.24
N SER A 33 4.32 12.49 -0.96
CA SER A 33 5.46 12.44 -1.87
C SER A 33 5.39 11.19 -2.75
N ARG A 34 6.02 11.25 -3.93
CA ARG A 34 6.26 10.05 -4.74
C ARG A 34 7.27 9.18 -3.98
N ILE A 35 7.00 7.88 -3.91
CA ILE A 35 7.98 6.91 -3.42
C ILE A 35 9.03 6.69 -4.53
N GLU A 36 10.26 7.07 -4.23
CA GLU A 36 11.46 6.84 -5.03
C GLU A 36 12.35 5.78 -4.36
N ALA A 37 13.37 5.29 -5.05
CA ALA A 37 14.19 4.17 -4.57
C ALA A 37 14.92 4.45 -3.24
N ASP A 38 15.17 5.73 -2.97
CA ASP A 38 15.82 6.29 -1.78
C ASP A 38 14.80 6.93 -0.80
N SER A 39 13.51 6.69 -0.99
CA SER A 39 12.50 7.14 -0.02
C SER A 39 12.59 6.33 1.26
N PRO A 40 12.66 6.97 2.44
CA PRO A 40 12.73 6.25 3.69
C PRO A 40 11.41 5.52 3.99
N CYS A 41 11.51 4.29 4.49
CA CYS A 41 10.35 3.54 4.99
C CYS A 41 9.73 4.30 6.16
N PRO A 42 8.43 4.66 6.15
CA PRO A 42 7.81 5.45 7.20
C PRO A 42 7.74 4.74 8.57
N VAL A 43 7.95 3.41 8.58
CA VAL A 43 7.98 2.61 9.82
C VAL A 43 9.41 2.50 10.39
N ALA A 44 10.41 2.31 9.54
CA ALA A 44 11.80 2.04 9.96
C ALA A 44 12.75 3.25 9.81
N GLY A 45 12.39 4.25 9.00
CA GLY A 45 13.11 5.51 8.81
C GLY A 45 14.33 5.46 7.88
N CYS A 46 14.69 4.30 7.34
CA CYS A 46 15.85 4.14 6.46
C CYS A 46 15.40 4.00 4.99
N ALA A 47 16.33 4.26 4.07
CA ALA A 47 16.11 4.34 2.63
C ALA A 47 17.06 3.38 1.89
N SER A 48 16.85 2.08 2.05
CA SER A 48 17.54 1.03 1.29
C SER A 48 16.95 -0.32 1.65
N GLY A 49 17.42 -1.36 0.98
CA GLY A 49 17.10 -2.74 1.35
C GLY A 49 17.56 -3.18 2.75
N GLU A 50 18.43 -2.40 3.40
CA GLU A 50 18.87 -2.67 4.78
C GLU A 50 17.75 -2.51 5.81
N CYS A 51 16.70 -1.73 5.50
CA CYS A 51 15.60 -1.47 6.43
C CYS A 51 14.80 -2.67 6.87
N HIS A 52 14.75 -3.65 5.99
CA HIS A 52 13.96 -4.86 6.17
C HIS A 52 14.84 -6.10 6.22
N GLY A 53 16.16 -5.92 6.35
CA GLY A 53 17.12 -7.02 6.34
C GLY A 53 16.99 -7.85 5.06
N PHE A 54 16.96 -7.22 3.87
CA PHE A 54 16.86 -8.02 2.64
C PHE A 54 18.10 -8.90 2.41
N ASP A 55 19.22 -8.60 3.06
CA ASP A 55 20.38 -9.50 3.14
C ASP A 55 20.07 -10.79 3.92
N ASP A 56 19.03 -10.78 4.78
CA ASP A 56 18.55 -11.95 5.53
C ASP A 56 17.53 -12.78 4.72
N VAL A 57 17.22 -12.41 3.46
CA VAL A 57 16.42 -13.26 2.59
C VAL A 57 17.18 -14.56 2.37
N PRO A 58 16.63 -15.73 2.78
CA PRO A 58 17.40 -16.96 2.72
C PRO A 58 17.72 -17.32 1.26
N VAL A 59 18.94 -17.78 1.04
CA VAL A 59 19.47 -18.24 -0.26
C VAL A 59 19.77 -19.74 -0.19
N PRO A 60 19.80 -20.44 -1.34
CA PRO A 60 20.20 -21.83 -1.37
C PRO A 60 21.61 -22.01 -0.81
N ASP A 61 21.73 -22.65 0.35
CA ASP A 61 23.00 -22.89 1.05
C ASP A 61 23.48 -24.35 0.91
N GLY A 62 22.68 -25.20 0.24
CA GLY A 62 22.93 -26.63 0.07
C GLY A 62 22.71 -27.47 1.33
N VAL A 63 22.21 -26.87 2.42
CA VAL A 63 21.94 -27.51 3.71
C VAL A 63 20.46 -27.44 4.06
N HIS A 64 19.83 -26.29 3.83
CA HIS A 64 18.42 -26.03 4.04
C HIS A 64 17.69 -26.03 2.69
N GLU A 65 16.91 -27.09 2.45
CA GLU A 65 16.07 -27.22 1.28
C GLU A 65 14.61 -27.00 1.69
N MET A 66 13.87 -26.16 0.95
CA MET A 66 12.41 -26.07 1.11
C MET A 66 11.75 -27.01 0.10
N ALA A 67 10.73 -27.74 0.50
CA ALA A 67 9.94 -28.56 -0.42
C ALA A 67 8.64 -27.84 -0.75
N CYS A 68 8.29 -27.72 -2.04
CA CYS A 68 7.01 -27.15 -2.43
C CYS A 68 5.90 -28.16 -2.12
N PRO A 69 4.93 -27.85 -1.23
CA PRO A 69 3.86 -28.81 -0.88
C PRO A 69 2.92 -29.10 -2.06
N GLU A 70 2.86 -28.19 -3.05
CA GLU A 70 1.94 -28.32 -4.19
C GLU A 70 2.55 -29.05 -5.38
N ALA A 71 3.85 -28.86 -5.63
CA ALA A 71 4.56 -29.46 -6.76
C ALA A 71 5.54 -30.59 -6.37
N SER A 72 5.77 -30.82 -5.07
CA SER A 72 6.66 -31.86 -4.51
C SER A 72 8.12 -31.83 -4.97
N CYS A 73 8.55 -30.73 -5.57
CA CYS A 73 9.94 -30.47 -5.97
C CYS A 73 10.72 -29.76 -4.88
N SER A 74 12.05 -29.87 -4.94
CA SER A 74 12.95 -29.08 -4.11
C SER A 74 12.90 -27.61 -4.51
N SER A 75 13.24 -26.74 -3.57
CA SER A 75 13.23 -25.29 -3.77
C SER A 75 14.23 -24.82 -4.81
N THR A 76 15.31 -25.57 -5.02
CA THR A 76 16.32 -25.31 -6.07
C THR A 76 15.88 -25.79 -7.45
N GLU A 77 15.00 -26.80 -7.52
CA GLU A 77 14.46 -27.35 -8.76
C GLU A 77 13.18 -26.63 -9.24
N CYS A 78 12.56 -25.84 -8.37
CA CYS A 78 11.31 -25.14 -8.62
C CYS A 78 11.40 -23.66 -8.27
N HIS A 79 10.40 -22.88 -8.67
CA HIS A 79 10.34 -21.42 -8.45
C HIS A 79 10.13 -21.00 -6.98
N ALA A 80 10.36 -21.87 -5.99
CA ALA A 80 10.10 -21.54 -4.59
C ALA A 80 11.07 -20.47 -4.07
N TRP A 81 12.37 -20.59 -4.38
CA TRP A 81 13.36 -19.55 -4.03
C TRP A 81 13.12 -18.24 -4.78
N ASP A 82 12.77 -18.30 -6.07
CA ASP A 82 12.44 -17.13 -6.87
C ASP A 82 11.17 -16.43 -6.36
N ALA A 83 10.16 -17.19 -5.95
CA ALA A 83 8.93 -16.68 -5.39
C ALA A 83 9.16 -16.06 -4.00
N LEU A 84 10.05 -16.64 -3.18
CA LEU A 84 10.42 -16.08 -1.89
C LEU A 84 11.19 -14.77 -2.11
N SER A 85 12.35 -14.82 -2.75
CA SER A 85 13.22 -13.64 -2.96
C SER A 85 12.55 -12.52 -3.77
N GLY A 86 11.86 -12.87 -4.86
CA GLY A 86 11.24 -11.91 -5.78
C GLY A 86 9.96 -11.28 -5.25
N ARG A 87 9.23 -11.93 -4.33
CA ARG A 87 7.96 -11.41 -3.78
C ARG A 87 7.98 -11.12 -2.29
N TYR A 88 9.06 -11.43 -1.57
CA TYR A 88 9.19 -11.11 -0.15
C TYR A 88 8.97 -9.62 0.15
N HIS A 89 9.36 -8.76 -0.80
CA HIS A 89 9.22 -7.30 -0.70
C HIS A 89 7.98 -6.74 -1.40
N GLN A 90 7.08 -7.59 -1.91
CA GLN A 90 5.88 -7.16 -2.62
C GLN A 90 4.62 -7.64 -1.92
N ALA A 91 3.65 -6.74 -1.81
CA ALA A 91 2.31 -7.13 -1.37
C ALA A 91 1.72 -8.12 -2.38
N SER A 92 1.09 -9.18 -1.89
CA SER A 92 0.38 -10.12 -2.75
C SER A 92 -0.72 -9.40 -3.52
N ASP A 93 -0.76 -9.55 -4.85
CA ASP A 93 -1.83 -8.99 -5.69
C ASP A 93 -3.22 -9.42 -5.20
N ALA A 94 -3.33 -10.66 -4.69
CA ALA A 94 -4.56 -11.17 -4.11
C ALA A 94 -4.95 -10.38 -2.84
N SER A 95 -3.99 -10.07 -1.97
CA SER A 95 -4.27 -9.29 -0.76
C SER A 95 -4.64 -7.85 -1.11
N LEU A 96 -3.99 -7.26 -2.12
CA LEU A 96 -4.28 -5.91 -2.59
C LEU A 96 -5.69 -5.81 -3.19
N ASN A 97 -6.09 -6.80 -3.99
CA ASN A 97 -7.45 -6.90 -4.52
C ASN A 97 -8.50 -7.07 -3.42
N VAL A 98 -8.24 -7.93 -2.42
CA VAL A 98 -9.21 -8.21 -1.34
C VAL A 98 -9.34 -7.04 -0.37
N TRP A 99 -8.23 -6.46 0.07
CA TRP A 99 -8.25 -5.49 1.17
C TRP A 99 -8.39 -4.04 0.71
N ILE A 100 -8.02 -3.73 -0.53
CA ILE A 100 -8.14 -2.35 -1.07
C ILE A 100 -9.30 -2.25 -2.05
N LEU A 101 -9.34 -3.10 -3.09
CA LEU A 101 -10.35 -2.95 -4.15
C LEU A 101 -11.74 -3.40 -3.70
N ALA A 102 -11.86 -4.50 -2.94
CA ALA A 102 -13.17 -5.01 -2.54
C ALA A 102 -13.98 -4.02 -1.67
N PRO A 103 -13.40 -3.34 -0.64
CA PRO A 103 -14.13 -2.32 0.11
C PRO A 103 -14.57 -1.13 -0.75
N VAL A 104 -13.72 -0.68 -1.69
CA VAL A 104 -14.08 0.40 -2.61
C VAL A 104 -15.25 -0.01 -3.50
N ALA A 105 -15.19 -1.21 -4.09
CA ALA A 105 -16.27 -1.75 -4.91
C ALA A 105 -17.57 -1.90 -4.11
N LEU A 106 -17.49 -2.37 -2.86
CA LEU A 106 -18.65 -2.47 -1.96
C LEU A 106 -19.29 -1.11 -1.71
N VAL A 107 -18.49 -0.09 -1.35
CA VAL A 107 -19.00 1.26 -1.10
C VAL A 107 -19.66 1.86 -2.35
N VAL A 108 -19.02 1.72 -3.51
CA VAL A 108 -19.57 2.20 -4.79
C VAL A 108 -20.89 1.49 -5.11
N GLY A 109 -20.95 0.16 -4.93
CA GLY A 109 -22.15 -0.63 -5.14
C GLY A 109 -23.30 -0.21 -4.22
N LEU A 110 -23.04 -0.02 -2.93
CA LEU A 110 -24.04 0.44 -1.96
C LEU A 110 -24.56 1.84 -2.31
N VAL A 111 -23.68 2.77 -2.70
CA VAL A 111 -24.07 4.12 -3.14
C VAL A 111 -24.97 4.05 -4.37
N ALA A 112 -24.65 3.21 -5.35
CA ALA A 112 -25.47 3.03 -6.55
C ALA A 112 -26.87 2.44 -6.21
N LEU A 113 -26.94 1.46 -5.32
CA LEU A 113 -28.20 0.87 -4.86
C LEU A 113 -29.07 1.90 -4.13
N VAL A 114 -28.51 2.64 -3.18
CA VAL A 114 -29.24 3.69 -2.45
C VAL A 114 -29.73 4.79 -3.38
N ARG A 115 -28.92 5.19 -4.38
CA ARG A 115 -29.32 6.18 -5.38
C ARG A 115 -30.40 5.69 -6.33
N LYS A 116 -30.40 4.40 -6.68
CA LYS A 116 -31.45 3.79 -7.51
C LYS A 116 -32.76 3.62 -6.75
N ALA A 117 -32.70 3.38 -5.44
CA ALA A 117 -33.88 3.19 -4.59
C ALA A 117 -34.57 4.51 -4.18
N ARG A 118 -33.97 5.66 -4.50
CA ARG A 118 -34.49 7.00 -4.23
C ARG A 118 -34.99 7.66 -5.50
#